data_AF-F9RTS0-F1
#
_entry.id   AF-F9RTS0-F1
#
_cell.length_a   1.000
_cell.length_b   1.000
_cell.length_c   1.000
_cell.angle_alpha   90.00
_cell.angle_beta   90.00
_cell.angle_gamma   90.00
#
_symmetry.space_group_name_H-M   'P 1'
#
loop_
_entity.id
_entity.type
_entity.pdbx_description
1 polymer ?
#
loop_
_entity_poly.entity_id
_entity_poly.type
_entity_poly.pdbx_seq_one_letter_code
_entity_poly.pdbx_strand_id
1 'polypeptide(L)'
;MKKVMLIPAGAKVAVNQEGEIRVLADGQQPKDNEVVYSEQDFALLANVDIRVVSDTPTTSSDDVQSVQNLIDRGQDPTQQESLDPTAGQNKGSAPTLSPQVARDNQTTIAETFFDTNANDQLSDRPSLLTLSDETNSGIELAAIIGGNDSGAVTEDATSPLLIDSGKLTIEDNNKRDANFDPNNIVTPRDALGELTIDTQGNWTYSVNNESVQYLAQDETKIETFTVASVDGTTHDIVITITGVNDSAVISGDAIGAVTEDDTDPVLTDSGVLTLTDAD
;
A
#
# COMPACT_ATOMS: atom_id res chain seq x y z
N MET A 1 -13.15 -48.20 -2.38
CA MET A 1 -13.56 -46.78 -2.39
C MET A 1 -15.04 -46.72 -2.07
N LYS A 2 -15.47 -45.90 -1.11
CA LYS A 2 -16.91 -45.73 -0.81
C LYS A 2 -17.55 -44.95 -1.96
N LYS A 3 -18.74 -45.35 -2.40
CA LYS A 3 -19.53 -44.57 -3.38
C LYS A 3 -20.09 -43.36 -2.65
N VAL A 4 -19.87 -42.14 -3.16
CA VAL A 4 -20.46 -40.92 -2.58
C VAL A 4 -21.84 -40.71 -3.17
N MET A 5 -22.83 -40.44 -2.32
CA MET A 5 -24.21 -40.17 -2.73
C MET A 5 -24.70 -38.89 -2.05
N LEU A 6 -25.20 -37.93 -2.84
CA LEU A 6 -25.77 -36.69 -2.35
C LEU A 6 -27.29 -36.84 -2.24
N ILE A 7 -27.88 -36.54 -1.08
CA ILE A 7 -29.32 -36.63 -0.87
C ILE A 7 -29.86 -35.39 -0.15
N PRO A 8 -31.15 -35.03 -0.33
CA PRO A 8 -31.76 -33.91 0.40
C PRO A 8 -31.88 -34.18 1.91
N ALA A 9 -31.92 -33.12 2.71
CA ALA A 9 -32.19 -33.21 4.15
C ALA A 9 -33.60 -33.78 4.44
N GLY A 10 -33.67 -34.69 5.41
CA GLY A 10 -34.87 -35.44 5.79
C GLY A 10 -35.20 -36.63 4.88
N ALA A 11 -34.41 -36.89 3.83
CA ALA A 11 -34.68 -38.00 2.92
C ALA A 11 -34.39 -39.36 3.59
N LYS A 12 -35.18 -40.38 3.22
CA LYS A 12 -34.93 -41.77 3.61
C LYS A 12 -34.28 -42.51 2.45
N VAL A 13 -33.42 -43.48 2.74
CA VAL A 13 -32.83 -44.36 1.71
C VAL A 13 -33.31 -45.78 1.88
N ALA A 14 -33.62 -46.45 0.77
CA ALA A 14 -33.99 -47.85 0.71
C ALA A 14 -32.83 -48.66 0.12
N VAL A 15 -32.50 -49.79 0.77
CA VAL A 15 -31.43 -50.71 0.35
C VAL A 15 -32.01 -52.09 0.09
N ASN A 16 -31.73 -52.67 -1.08
CA ASN A 16 -32.18 -54.02 -1.43
C ASN A 16 -31.16 -55.11 -0.99
N GLN A 17 -31.50 -56.38 -1.18
CA GLN A 17 -30.64 -57.53 -0.81
C GLN A 17 -29.33 -57.62 -1.63
N GLU A 18 -29.25 -56.93 -2.76
CA GLU A 18 -28.07 -56.85 -3.63
C GLU A 18 -27.16 -55.67 -3.26
N GLY A 19 -27.56 -54.85 -2.27
CA GLY A 19 -26.82 -53.68 -1.81
C GLY A 19 -27.02 -52.42 -2.66
N GLU A 20 -28.01 -52.41 -3.56
CA GLU A 20 -28.38 -51.21 -4.31
C GLU A 20 -29.14 -50.23 -3.43
N ILE A 21 -28.81 -48.94 -3.56
CA ILE A 21 -29.38 -47.86 -2.75
C ILE A 21 -30.17 -46.91 -3.63
N ARG A 22 -31.39 -46.56 -3.20
CA ARG A 22 -32.18 -45.47 -3.80
C ARG A 22 -32.77 -44.54 -2.74
N VAL A 23 -32.96 -43.28 -3.11
CA VAL A 23 -33.64 -42.29 -2.26
C VAL A 23 -35.15 -42.48 -2.36
N LEU A 24 -35.83 -42.51 -1.22
CA LEU A 24 -37.29 -42.48 -1.14
C LEU A 24 -37.75 -41.02 -1.05
N ALA A 25 -38.62 -40.62 -1.99
CA ALA A 25 -39.33 -39.35 -1.90
C ALA A 25 -40.40 -39.41 -0.81
N ASP A 26 -40.86 -38.25 -0.34
CA ASP A 26 -41.85 -38.20 0.74
C ASP A 26 -43.16 -38.92 0.34
N GLY A 27 -43.68 -39.75 1.24
CA GLY A 27 -44.83 -40.62 1.00
C GLY A 27 -44.61 -41.83 0.07
N GLN A 28 -43.45 -42.00 -0.57
CA GLN A 28 -43.15 -43.21 -1.36
C GLN A 28 -42.91 -44.41 -0.43
N GLN A 29 -43.60 -45.52 -0.69
CA GLN A 29 -43.40 -46.78 0.03
C GLN A 29 -42.14 -47.51 -0.48
N PRO A 30 -41.40 -48.21 0.39
CA PRO A 30 -40.32 -49.10 -0.03
C PRO A 30 -40.86 -50.24 -0.90
N LYS A 31 -40.03 -50.77 -1.79
CA LYS A 31 -40.36 -52.01 -2.52
C LYS A 31 -40.19 -53.21 -1.61
N ASP A 32 -40.77 -54.33 -2.05
CA ASP A 32 -40.65 -55.60 -1.35
C ASP A 32 -39.17 -56.00 -1.20
N ASN A 33 -38.77 -56.42 0.00
CA ASN A 33 -37.40 -56.74 0.38
C ASN A 33 -36.38 -55.57 0.41
N GLU A 34 -36.84 -54.32 0.49
CA GLU A 34 -35.99 -53.16 0.80
C GLU A 34 -36.01 -52.83 2.30
N VAL A 35 -34.85 -52.50 2.86
CA VAL A 35 -34.72 -51.95 4.23
C VAL A 35 -34.54 -50.45 4.15
N VAL A 36 -35.32 -49.71 4.96
CA VAL A 36 -35.31 -48.25 4.97
C VAL A 36 -34.42 -47.74 6.10
N TYR A 37 -33.49 -46.86 5.76
CA TYR A 37 -32.61 -46.18 6.70
C TYR A 37 -32.97 -44.69 6.76
N SER A 38 -32.96 -44.15 7.98
CA SER A 38 -33.10 -42.72 8.24
C SER A 38 -31.72 -42.06 8.35
N GLU A 39 -31.68 -40.72 8.36
CA GLU A 39 -30.41 -39.98 8.47
C GLU A 39 -29.57 -40.38 9.69
N GLN A 40 -30.21 -40.77 10.79
CA GLN A 40 -29.55 -41.21 12.01
C GLN A 40 -28.82 -42.56 11.84
N ASP A 41 -29.22 -43.34 10.83
CA ASP A 41 -28.75 -44.71 10.61
C ASP A 41 -27.81 -44.83 9.40
N PHE A 42 -27.54 -43.74 8.66
CA PHE A 42 -26.69 -43.79 7.46
C PHE A 42 -25.27 -44.24 7.74
N ALA A 43 -24.76 -43.98 8.95
CA ALA A 43 -23.44 -44.43 9.38
C ALA A 43 -23.31 -45.98 9.41
N LEU A 44 -24.43 -46.71 9.45
CA LEU A 44 -24.46 -48.18 9.41
C LEU A 44 -24.16 -48.75 8.01
N LEU A 45 -24.19 -47.91 6.96
CA LEU A 45 -23.94 -48.33 5.59
C LEU A 45 -22.44 -48.34 5.31
N ALA A 46 -21.81 -49.50 5.46
CA ALA A 46 -20.35 -49.65 5.37
C ALA A 46 -19.75 -49.24 4.01
N ASN A 47 -20.53 -49.31 2.92
CA ASN A 47 -20.04 -49.22 1.55
C ASN A 47 -20.37 -47.90 0.82
N VAL A 48 -21.12 -46.99 1.45
CA VAL A 48 -21.54 -45.71 0.85
C VAL A 48 -21.25 -44.56 1.81
N ASP A 49 -20.78 -43.44 1.25
CA ASP A 49 -20.66 -42.17 1.96
C ASP A 49 -21.85 -41.30 1.56
N ILE A 50 -22.85 -41.19 2.45
CA ILE A 50 -24.05 -40.38 2.20
C ILE A 50 -23.79 -38.97 2.72
N ARG A 51 -23.93 -38.00 1.83
CA ARG A 51 -23.80 -36.58 2.12
C ARG A 51 -25.15 -35.92 1.97
N VAL A 52 -25.63 -35.34 3.05
CA VAL A 52 -26.88 -34.59 3.06
C VAL A 52 -26.61 -33.18 2.52
N VAL A 53 -27.39 -32.77 1.52
CA VAL A 53 -27.35 -31.43 0.92
C VAL A 53 -28.65 -30.72 1.29
N SER A 54 -28.53 -29.55 1.93
CA SER A 54 -29.66 -28.74 2.39
C SER A 54 -30.12 -27.71 1.36
N ASP A 55 -30.17 -28.08 0.07
CA ASP A 55 -30.62 -27.18 -1.00
C ASP A 55 -31.99 -27.60 -1.50
N THR A 56 -33.03 -27.27 -0.71
CA THR A 56 -34.35 -27.02 -1.28
C THR A 56 -34.56 -25.52 -1.32
N PRO A 57 -34.63 -24.88 -2.51
CA PRO A 57 -35.23 -23.57 -2.60
C PRO A 57 -36.70 -23.75 -2.21
N THR A 58 -37.08 -23.27 -1.03
CA THR A 58 -38.48 -23.15 -0.64
C THR A 58 -39.09 -22.02 -1.46
N THR A 59 -39.47 -22.28 -2.71
CA THR A 59 -40.44 -21.41 -3.37
C THR A 59 -41.74 -21.60 -2.59
N SER A 60 -42.04 -20.60 -1.77
CA SER A 60 -43.22 -20.52 -0.95
C SER A 60 -44.48 -20.60 -1.80
N SER A 61 -45.01 -21.82 -1.96
CA SER A 61 -46.31 -22.06 -2.59
C SER A 61 -47.44 -21.41 -1.78
N ASP A 62 -47.25 -21.26 -0.47
CA ASP A 62 -48.22 -20.67 0.43
C ASP A 62 -48.24 -19.14 0.35
N ASP A 63 -47.10 -18.48 0.16
CA ASP A 63 -47.05 -17.03 0.01
C ASP A 63 -47.58 -16.57 -1.34
N VAL A 64 -47.27 -17.30 -2.42
CA VAL A 64 -47.82 -17.00 -3.76
C VAL A 64 -49.34 -17.17 -3.77
N GLN A 65 -49.86 -18.20 -3.10
CA GLN A 65 -51.30 -18.41 -2.98
C GLN A 65 -51.96 -17.35 -2.09
N SER A 66 -51.27 -16.87 -1.06
CA SER A 66 -51.74 -15.80 -0.17
C SER A 66 -51.81 -14.46 -0.89
N VAL A 67 -50.79 -14.10 -1.67
CA VAL A 67 -50.79 -12.89 -2.51
C VAL A 67 -51.90 -12.96 -3.57
N GLN A 68 -52.09 -14.10 -4.24
CA GLN A 68 -53.16 -14.26 -5.21
C GLN A 68 -54.55 -14.08 -4.58
N ASN A 69 -54.75 -14.61 -3.36
CA ASN A 69 -55.99 -14.44 -2.61
C ASN A 69 -56.28 -12.98 -2.20
N LEU A 70 -55.24 -12.15 -1.99
CA LEU A 70 -55.40 -10.72 -1.70
C LEU A 70 -55.84 -9.95 -2.95
N ILE A 71 -55.19 -10.25 -4.08
CA ILE A 71 -55.50 -9.66 -5.39
C ILE A 71 -56.95 -9.99 -5.78
N ASP A 72 -57.37 -11.25 -5.61
CA ASP A 72 -58.74 -11.69 -5.93
C ASP A 72 -59.82 -11.02 -5.05
N ARG A 73 -59.45 -10.55 -3.85
CA ARG A 73 -60.32 -9.77 -2.94
C ARG A 73 -60.18 -8.25 -3.11
N GLY A 74 -59.35 -7.78 -4.04
CA GLY A 74 -59.08 -6.35 -4.26
C GLY A 74 -58.34 -5.66 -3.10
N GLN A 75 -57.62 -6.43 -2.28
CA GLN A 75 -56.80 -5.92 -1.18
C GLN A 75 -55.38 -5.66 -1.68
N ASP A 76 -54.75 -4.58 -1.21
CA ASP A 76 -53.36 -4.25 -1.55
C ASP A 76 -52.42 -5.26 -0.87
N PRO A 77 -51.69 -6.10 -1.63
CA PRO A 77 -50.80 -7.10 -1.05
C PRO A 77 -49.69 -6.48 -0.20
N THR A 78 -49.29 -5.23 -0.48
CA THR A 78 -48.18 -4.55 0.20
C THR A 78 -48.52 -4.10 1.63
N GLN A 79 -49.80 -4.15 2.01
CA GLN A 79 -50.30 -3.71 3.31
C GLN A 79 -50.48 -4.87 4.32
N GLN A 80 -50.13 -6.13 3.96
CA GLN A 80 -50.06 -7.22 4.93
C GLN A 80 -48.75 -7.14 5.72
N GLU A 81 -48.85 -6.98 7.04
CA GLU A 81 -47.71 -6.92 8.00
C GLU A 81 -46.89 -8.23 8.10
N SER A 82 -47.19 -9.25 7.28
CA SER A 82 -46.55 -10.57 7.31
C SER A 82 -46.30 -11.10 5.89
N LEU A 83 -45.99 -10.22 4.93
CA LEU A 83 -45.24 -10.67 3.76
C LEU A 83 -43.77 -10.43 4.09
N ASP A 84 -43.09 -11.45 4.61
CA ASP A 84 -41.64 -11.40 4.72
C ASP A 84 -41.08 -11.03 3.34
N PRO A 85 -40.15 -10.07 3.23
CA PRO A 85 -39.52 -9.76 1.96
C PRO A 85 -38.95 -11.07 1.40
N THR A 86 -39.32 -11.41 0.16
CA THR A 86 -38.97 -12.67 -0.51
C THR A 86 -37.45 -12.92 -0.64
N ALA A 87 -36.62 -12.00 -0.17
CA ALA A 87 -35.20 -12.19 0.04
C ALA A 87 -34.89 -12.45 1.54
N GLY A 88 -35.19 -13.65 2.00
CA GLY A 88 -34.51 -14.29 3.14
C GLY A 88 -35.24 -14.20 4.48
N GLN A 89 -35.90 -15.28 4.87
CA GLN A 89 -36.04 -15.60 6.29
C GLN A 89 -34.64 -15.72 6.93
N ASN A 90 -34.51 -15.23 8.18
CA ASN A 90 -33.43 -15.37 9.18
C ASN A 90 -31.94 -15.26 8.73
N LYS A 91 -31.69 -15.08 7.44
CA LYS A 91 -30.41 -15.28 6.75
C LYS A 91 -30.24 -14.38 5.53
N GLY A 92 -31.12 -13.40 5.32
CA GLY A 92 -31.01 -12.39 4.25
C GLY A 92 -30.22 -11.17 4.70
N SER A 93 -29.59 -10.47 3.74
CA SER A 93 -29.00 -9.15 3.99
C SER A 93 -29.96 -8.03 3.78
N ALA A 94 -30.18 -7.27 4.85
CA ALA A 94 -30.80 -5.96 4.81
C ALA A 94 -29.77 -4.88 5.19
N PRO A 95 -29.80 -3.70 4.56
CA PRO A 95 -29.12 -2.53 5.09
C PRO A 95 -29.75 -2.16 6.43
N THR A 96 -28.97 -2.16 7.51
CA THR A 96 -29.49 -1.93 8.87
C THR A 96 -29.55 -0.44 9.24
N LEU A 97 -29.00 0.45 8.41
CA LEU A 97 -29.05 1.90 8.61
C LEU A 97 -29.16 2.65 7.28
N SER A 98 -29.95 3.74 7.26
CA SER A 98 -29.99 4.68 6.13
C SER A 98 -28.66 5.43 6.01
N PRO A 99 -28.06 5.56 4.81
CA PRO A 99 -26.78 6.24 4.66
C PRO A 99 -26.90 7.73 4.99
N GLN A 100 -26.05 8.24 5.89
CA GLN A 100 -25.82 9.68 6.05
C GLN A 100 -24.56 10.08 5.29
N VAL A 101 -24.70 11.02 4.37
CA VAL A 101 -23.55 11.63 3.66
C VAL A 101 -23.13 12.88 4.43
N ALA A 102 -22.06 12.79 5.21
CA ALA A 102 -21.38 13.99 5.71
C ALA A 102 -20.63 14.66 4.55
N ARG A 103 -20.80 15.97 4.40
CA ARG A 103 -20.04 16.79 3.43
C ARG A 103 -19.22 17.81 4.19
N ASP A 104 -18.10 17.37 4.72
CA ASP A 104 -17.15 18.19 5.46
C ASP A 104 -15.82 18.35 4.70
N ASN A 105 -15.86 18.43 3.36
CA ASN A 105 -14.71 18.76 2.49
C ASN A 105 -13.40 17.97 2.74
N GLN A 106 -13.47 16.86 3.47
CA GLN A 106 -12.49 15.78 3.49
C GLN A 106 -13.16 14.55 2.88
N THR A 107 -12.36 13.64 2.31
CA THR A 107 -12.75 12.52 1.45
C THR A 107 -14.09 11.87 1.81
N THR A 108 -15.02 11.81 0.85
CA THR A 108 -16.34 11.20 1.04
C THR A 108 -16.22 9.70 1.30
N ILE A 109 -16.47 9.27 2.54
CA ILE A 109 -16.70 7.87 2.90
C ILE A 109 -18.21 7.65 3.01
N ALA A 110 -18.79 6.93 2.05
CA ALA A 110 -20.12 6.37 2.20
C ALA A 110 -19.97 5.01 2.90
N GLU A 111 -20.38 4.92 4.16
CA GLU A 111 -20.45 3.65 4.87
C GLU A 111 -21.86 3.06 4.73
N THR A 112 -21.97 1.93 4.05
CA THR A 112 -23.19 1.10 4.03
C THR A 112 -22.87 -0.24 4.67
N PHE A 113 -23.53 -0.57 5.78
CA PHE A 113 -23.42 -1.86 6.45
C PHE A 113 -24.38 -2.87 5.79
N PHE A 114 -23.83 -3.95 5.26
CA PHE A 114 -24.59 -5.13 4.84
C PHE A 114 -24.31 -6.25 5.84
N ASP A 115 -25.36 -6.81 6.46
CA ASP A 115 -25.22 -7.97 7.34
C ASP A 115 -25.80 -9.22 6.65
N THR A 116 -24.98 -10.17 6.20
CA THR A 116 -25.44 -11.45 5.61
C THR A 116 -25.41 -12.55 6.66
N ASN A 117 -26.54 -12.86 7.28
CA ASN A 117 -26.64 -14.01 8.21
C ASN A 117 -26.69 -15.39 7.50
N ALA A 118 -26.34 -15.47 6.21
CA ALA A 118 -26.50 -16.68 5.40
C ALA A 118 -25.60 -17.87 5.78
N ASN A 119 -24.48 -17.66 6.49
CA ASN A 119 -23.41 -18.67 6.49
C ASN A 119 -22.95 -19.21 7.86
N ASP A 120 -23.84 -19.32 8.85
CA ASP A 120 -23.50 -19.88 10.17
C ASP A 120 -23.39 -21.42 10.22
N GLN A 121 -22.96 -22.06 9.12
CA GLN A 121 -22.59 -23.49 9.06
C GLN A 121 -21.25 -23.74 8.39
N LEU A 122 -20.54 -22.70 7.97
CA LEU A 122 -19.10 -22.80 7.71
C LEU A 122 -18.40 -22.34 9.00
N SER A 123 -17.49 -23.16 9.51
CA SER A 123 -16.54 -22.73 10.55
C SER A 123 -15.62 -21.57 10.09
N ASP A 124 -15.80 -21.08 8.85
CA ASP A 124 -15.32 -19.80 8.37
C ASP A 124 -16.44 -18.75 8.53
N ARG A 125 -16.33 -17.98 9.61
CA ARG A 125 -16.96 -16.65 9.67
C ARG A 125 -16.55 -15.92 8.37
N PRO A 126 -17.43 -15.17 7.70
CA PRO A 126 -16.91 -14.05 6.92
C PRO A 126 -16.29 -13.14 7.98
N SER A 127 -14.97 -13.29 8.18
CA SER A 127 -14.20 -12.17 8.66
C SER A 127 -14.69 -11.01 7.83
N LEU A 128 -15.18 -9.96 8.50
CA LEU A 128 -15.05 -8.63 7.94
C LEU A 128 -13.72 -8.63 7.19
N LEU A 129 -13.66 -8.16 5.95
CA LEU A 129 -12.38 -7.74 5.40
C LEU A 129 -11.93 -6.54 6.26
N THR A 130 -11.68 -6.74 7.55
CA THR A 130 -10.51 -6.20 8.18
C THR A 130 -9.39 -6.67 7.28
N LEU A 131 -8.63 -5.72 6.77
CA LEU A 131 -7.33 -5.95 6.14
C LEU A 131 -6.36 -6.52 7.21
N SER A 132 -6.74 -7.64 7.80
CA SER A 132 -6.00 -8.47 8.74
C SER A 132 -5.97 -9.87 8.16
N ASP A 133 -5.77 -9.97 6.84
CA ASP A 133 -5.34 -11.20 6.23
C ASP A 133 -3.96 -11.50 6.84
N GLU A 134 -3.82 -12.69 7.41
CA GLU A 134 -2.59 -13.21 8.03
C GLU A 134 -1.47 -13.44 6.99
N THR A 135 -1.61 -12.87 5.80
CA THR A 135 -0.53 -12.43 4.94
C THR A 135 -0.79 -10.97 4.55
N ASN A 136 -0.22 -10.03 5.31
CA ASN A 136 -0.19 -8.61 4.97
C ASN A 136 0.69 -8.35 3.72
N SER A 137 0.27 -8.85 2.56
CA SER A 137 0.87 -8.61 1.23
C SER A 137 -0.20 -8.12 0.25
N GLY A 138 -1.23 -7.43 0.76
CA GLY A 138 -2.48 -7.20 0.04
C GLY A 138 -2.69 -5.80 -0.52
N ILE A 139 -1.80 -4.83 -0.26
CA ILE A 139 -1.64 -3.57 -1.00
C ILE A 139 -0.28 -3.01 -0.56
N GLU A 140 0.81 -3.31 -1.28
CA GLU A 140 2.06 -2.57 -1.12
C GLU A 140 1.81 -1.17 -1.68
N LEU A 141 1.59 -0.21 -0.78
CA LEU A 141 1.53 1.19 -1.14
C LEU A 141 2.97 1.72 -1.10
N ALA A 142 3.27 2.68 -1.97
CA ALA A 142 4.54 3.41 -1.87
C ALA A 142 4.62 4.09 -0.49
N ALA A 143 5.80 4.01 0.13
CA ALA A 143 6.09 4.76 1.33
C ALA A 143 5.81 6.27 1.15
N ILE A 144 5.41 6.93 2.23
CA ILE A 144 5.28 8.40 2.26
C ILE A 144 6.54 8.95 2.91
N ILE A 145 7.36 9.65 2.12
CA ILE A 145 8.59 10.30 2.57
C ILE A 145 8.35 11.80 2.73
N GLY A 146 8.85 12.36 3.82
CA GLY A 146 8.83 13.80 4.10
C GLY A 146 9.97 14.18 5.05
N GLY A 147 9.84 15.30 5.75
CA GLY A 147 10.86 15.79 6.69
C GLY A 147 11.74 16.88 6.08
N ASN A 148 12.98 17.02 6.57
CA ASN A 148 13.93 17.96 6.00
C ASN A 148 14.63 17.33 4.79
N ASP A 149 14.29 17.78 3.60
CA ASP A 149 14.84 17.36 2.31
C ASP A 149 15.69 18.45 1.63
N SER A 150 16.12 19.45 2.41
CA SER A 150 16.96 20.54 1.92
C SER A 150 18.16 20.76 2.83
N GLY A 151 19.29 21.07 2.22
CA GLY A 151 20.50 21.46 2.92
C GLY A 151 21.21 22.61 2.23
N ALA A 152 22.06 23.30 2.99
CA ALA A 152 22.87 24.39 2.48
C ALA A 152 24.24 24.44 3.16
N VAL A 153 25.26 24.72 2.35
CA VAL A 153 26.60 25.05 2.83
C VAL A 153 27.08 26.33 2.17
N THR A 154 27.89 27.09 2.89
CA THR A 154 28.54 28.29 2.37
C THR A 154 30.03 28.00 2.31
N GLU A 155 30.63 28.32 1.16
CA GLU A 155 32.07 28.33 0.99
C GLU A 155 32.77 29.07 2.14
N ASP A 156 33.95 28.59 2.51
CA ASP A 156 34.81 29.11 3.57
C ASP A 156 34.23 29.11 4.98
N ALA A 157 33.00 28.60 5.17
CA ALA A 157 32.41 28.48 6.50
C ALA A 157 33.25 27.58 7.41
N THR A 158 33.79 26.48 6.86
CA THR A 158 34.70 25.56 7.55
C THR A 158 35.72 24.94 6.60
N SER A 159 36.88 24.54 7.12
CA SER A 159 37.94 23.87 6.36
C SER A 159 38.47 22.67 7.17
N PRO A 160 38.66 21.48 6.55
CA PRO A 160 38.64 21.23 5.10
C PRO A 160 37.26 20.88 4.52
N LEU A 161 36.27 20.52 5.34
CA LEU A 161 34.96 20.06 4.86
C LEU A 161 33.88 21.05 5.24
N LEU A 162 32.96 21.27 4.31
CA LEU A 162 31.66 21.90 4.55
C LEU A 162 30.64 20.78 4.74
N ILE A 163 29.91 20.82 5.84
CA ILE A 163 29.00 19.75 6.26
C ILE A 163 27.64 20.34 6.58
N ASP A 164 26.59 19.68 6.09
CA ASP A 164 25.22 19.93 6.53
C ASP A 164 24.50 18.60 6.78
N SER A 165 23.44 18.64 7.59
CA SER A 165 22.71 17.44 7.97
C SER A 165 21.23 17.72 8.19
N GLY A 166 20.42 16.67 8.04
CA GLY A 166 18.99 16.76 8.29
C GLY A 166 18.39 15.39 8.52
N LYS A 167 17.07 15.36 8.55
CA LYS A 167 16.31 14.14 8.82
C LYS A 167 15.06 14.05 7.97
N LEU A 168 14.98 12.98 7.19
CA LEU A 168 13.75 12.55 6.54
C LEU A 168 12.92 11.67 7.48
N THR A 169 11.61 11.68 7.27
CA THR A 169 10.64 10.82 7.92
C THR A 169 10.00 9.92 6.88
N ILE A 170 9.72 8.67 7.25
CA ILE A 170 9.09 7.69 6.39
C ILE A 170 7.92 7.04 7.11
N GLU A 171 6.79 6.96 6.42
CA GLU A 171 5.60 6.24 6.86
C GLU A 171 5.21 5.21 5.81
N ASP A 172 5.00 3.97 6.25
CA ASP A 172 4.61 2.86 5.40
C ASP A 172 3.56 1.98 6.11
N ASN A 173 2.63 1.40 5.34
CA ASN A 173 1.63 0.47 5.86
C ASN A 173 2.25 -0.89 6.24
N ASN A 174 3.35 -1.28 5.59
CA ASN A 174 4.25 -2.33 6.00
C ASN A 174 5.41 -1.78 6.86
N LYS A 175 5.38 -2.07 8.16
CA LYS A 175 6.41 -1.60 9.11
C LYS A 175 7.83 -2.09 8.83
N ARG A 176 8.00 -3.14 8.02
CA ARG A 176 9.33 -3.59 7.59
C ARG A 176 9.95 -2.65 6.55
N ASP A 177 9.11 -2.00 5.77
CA ASP A 177 9.50 -1.16 4.64
C ASP A 177 9.58 0.33 5.00
N ALA A 178 9.13 0.69 6.21
CA ALA A 178 9.26 2.01 6.82
C ALA A 178 10.71 2.35 7.25
N ASN A 179 11.69 2.08 6.39
CA ASN A 179 13.11 2.37 6.58
C ASN A 179 13.74 2.82 5.25
N PHE A 180 14.77 3.67 5.34
CA PHE A 180 15.61 4.00 4.18
C PHE A 180 16.62 2.89 3.88
N ASP A 181 17.03 2.76 2.62
CA ASP A 181 18.18 1.94 2.22
C ASP A 181 19.45 2.81 2.10
N PRO A 182 20.41 2.71 3.05
CA PRO A 182 21.64 3.50 3.03
C PRO A 182 22.53 3.28 1.80
N ASN A 183 22.30 2.20 1.04
CA ASN A 183 23.11 1.86 -0.13
C ASN A 183 22.47 2.29 -1.45
N ASN A 184 21.25 2.82 -1.42
CA ASN A 184 20.51 3.23 -2.59
C ASN A 184 20.39 4.75 -2.65
N ILE A 185 21.51 5.39 -3.01
CA ILE A 185 21.63 6.82 -3.22
C ILE A 185 22.12 7.05 -4.64
N VAL A 186 21.35 7.81 -5.42
CA VAL A 186 21.76 8.26 -6.75
C VAL A 186 22.41 9.63 -6.62
N THR A 187 23.73 9.67 -6.80
CA THR A 187 24.53 10.90 -6.83
C THR A 187 24.43 11.58 -8.19
N PRO A 188 24.22 12.90 -8.27
CA PRO A 188 24.18 13.61 -9.53
C PRO A 188 25.57 13.59 -10.20
N ARG A 189 25.62 13.56 -11.53
CA ARG A 189 26.86 13.32 -12.29
C ARG A 189 27.98 14.31 -11.97
N ASP A 190 27.62 15.56 -11.70
CA ASP A 190 28.55 16.67 -11.48
C ASP A 190 28.58 17.09 -10.00
N ALA A 191 28.28 16.15 -9.08
CA ALA A 191 28.41 16.37 -7.65
C ALA A 191 29.86 16.61 -7.25
N LEU A 192 30.08 17.59 -6.38
CA LEU A 192 31.33 17.84 -5.67
C LEU A 192 31.29 17.21 -4.29
N GLY A 193 30.10 17.14 -3.68
CA GLY A 193 29.90 16.54 -2.38
C GLY A 193 29.40 15.10 -2.43
N GLU A 194 29.36 14.51 -1.26
CA GLU A 194 28.79 13.19 -1.00
C GLU A 194 27.64 13.31 -0.01
N LEU A 195 26.60 12.50 -0.20
CA LEU A 195 25.48 12.38 0.73
C LEU A 195 25.41 10.96 1.27
N THR A 196 25.21 10.84 2.58
CA THR A 196 24.91 9.58 3.27
C THR A 196 23.57 9.70 3.96
N ILE A 197 22.86 8.58 4.12
CA ILE A 197 21.63 8.49 4.91
C ILE A 197 21.63 7.19 5.71
N ASP A 198 21.18 7.22 6.96
CA ASP A 198 20.97 6.01 7.76
C ASP A 198 19.54 5.45 7.59
N THR A 199 19.29 4.25 8.13
CA THR A 199 17.98 3.60 8.02
C THR A 199 16.85 4.36 8.72
N GLN A 200 17.17 5.31 9.62
CA GLN A 200 16.23 6.18 10.32
C GLN A 200 15.99 7.53 9.60
N GLY A 201 16.62 7.73 8.44
CA GLY A 201 16.48 8.93 7.63
C GLY A 201 17.37 10.09 8.04
N ASN A 202 18.33 9.89 8.96
CA ASN A 202 19.31 10.94 9.26
C ASN A 202 20.31 10.99 8.11
N TRP A 203 20.36 12.12 7.41
CA TRP A 203 21.28 12.31 6.30
C TRP A 203 22.36 13.32 6.64
N THR A 204 23.53 13.15 6.02
CA THR A 204 24.67 14.06 6.13
C THR A 204 25.24 14.28 4.74
N TYR A 205 25.37 15.54 4.36
CA TYR A 205 26.08 16.00 3.18
C TYR A 205 27.47 16.52 3.57
N SER A 206 28.48 16.25 2.75
CA SER A 206 29.83 16.74 2.95
C SER A 206 30.51 17.05 1.62
N VAL A 207 31.18 18.20 1.52
CA VAL A 207 31.99 18.59 0.37
C VAL A 207 33.31 19.21 0.82
N ASN A 208 34.38 19.01 0.06
CA ASN A 208 35.66 19.67 0.32
C ASN A 208 35.55 21.16 -0.01
N ASN A 209 35.92 22.03 0.93
CA ASN A 209 35.95 23.47 0.72
C ASN A 209 36.79 23.84 -0.51
N GLU A 210 37.94 23.18 -0.71
CA GLU A 210 38.81 23.44 -1.87
C GLU A 210 38.14 23.16 -3.22
N SER A 211 37.11 22.32 -3.26
CA SER A 211 36.41 21.97 -4.50
C SER A 211 35.38 23.02 -4.93
N VAL A 212 35.06 23.98 -4.06
CA VAL A 212 34.04 25.00 -4.31
C VAL A 212 34.59 26.41 -4.44
N GLN A 213 35.92 26.60 -4.33
CA GLN A 213 36.62 27.90 -4.40
C GLN A 213 36.48 28.66 -5.73
N TYR A 214 35.84 28.04 -6.72
CA TYR A 214 35.61 28.68 -8.02
C TYR A 214 34.28 29.43 -8.09
N LEU A 215 33.44 29.32 -7.05
CA LEU A 215 32.12 29.94 -7.04
C LEU A 215 32.27 31.40 -6.61
N ALA A 216 31.82 32.32 -7.46
CA ALA A 216 31.84 33.73 -7.12
C ALA A 216 30.91 34.06 -5.96
N GLN A 217 31.06 35.26 -5.38
CA GLN A 217 30.14 35.73 -4.33
C GLN A 217 28.67 35.59 -4.76
N ASP A 218 27.89 34.91 -3.90
CA ASP A 218 26.47 34.61 -4.08
C ASP A 218 26.15 33.71 -5.29
N GLU A 219 27.16 33.20 -6.03
CA GLU A 219 26.97 32.15 -7.01
C GLU A 219 26.58 30.85 -6.31
N THR A 220 25.66 30.10 -6.90
CA THR A 220 25.17 28.86 -6.29
C THR A 220 25.36 27.66 -7.18
N LYS A 221 25.81 26.56 -6.58
CA LYS A 221 25.73 25.22 -7.16
C LYS A 221 24.69 24.40 -6.42
N ILE A 222 23.81 23.75 -7.17
CA ILE A 222 22.76 22.89 -6.63
C ILE A 222 23.11 21.43 -6.95
N GLU A 223 23.04 20.58 -5.93
CA GLU A 223 23.21 19.14 -6.04
C GLU A 223 21.95 18.43 -5.53
N THR A 224 21.37 17.57 -6.35
CA THR A 224 20.17 16.80 -6.01
C THR A 224 20.52 15.33 -5.90
N PHE A 225 20.40 14.78 -4.70
CA PHE A 225 20.63 13.37 -4.40
C PHE A 225 19.28 12.67 -4.27
N THR A 226 19.08 11.58 -5.01
CA THR A 226 17.86 10.77 -4.88
C THR A 226 18.15 9.60 -3.94
N VAL A 227 17.47 9.54 -2.80
CA VAL A 227 17.51 8.41 -1.85
C VAL A 227 16.32 7.50 -2.07
N ALA A 228 16.40 6.25 -1.60
CA ALA A 228 15.28 5.31 -1.65
C ALA A 228 15.02 4.62 -0.32
N SER A 229 13.76 4.27 -0.09
CA SER A 229 13.36 3.32 0.95
C SER A 229 13.53 1.87 0.51
N VAL A 230 13.35 0.96 1.47
CA VAL A 230 13.51 -0.49 1.25
C VAL A 230 12.53 -1.05 0.21
N ASP A 231 11.33 -0.48 0.10
CA ASP A 231 10.32 -0.79 -0.94
C ASP A 231 10.66 -0.18 -2.32
N GLY A 232 11.70 0.65 -2.41
CA GLY A 232 12.11 1.34 -3.63
C GLY A 232 11.44 2.70 -3.86
N THR A 233 10.63 3.20 -2.92
CA THR A 233 10.09 4.56 -3.03
C THR A 233 11.21 5.60 -2.92
N THR A 234 11.28 6.53 -3.87
CA THR A 234 12.38 7.50 -3.98
C THR A 234 11.99 8.89 -3.46
N HIS A 235 12.96 9.61 -2.89
CA HIS A 235 12.81 11.02 -2.49
C HIS A 235 14.10 11.79 -2.79
N ASP A 236 13.99 13.06 -3.17
CA ASP A 236 15.15 13.91 -3.47
C ASP A 236 15.55 14.74 -2.25
N ILE A 237 16.86 14.85 -2.01
CA ILE A 237 17.45 15.82 -1.09
C ILE A 237 18.20 16.85 -1.92
N VAL A 238 17.87 18.13 -1.74
CA VAL A 238 18.44 19.24 -2.51
C VAL A 238 19.44 20.01 -1.65
N ILE A 239 20.69 20.05 -2.09
CA ILE A 239 21.77 20.77 -1.44
C ILE A 239 22.13 22.02 -2.24
N THR A 240 22.21 23.17 -1.57
CA THR A 240 22.67 24.44 -2.16
C THR A 240 24.03 24.83 -1.59
N ILE A 241 25.03 24.92 -2.45
CA ILE A 241 26.36 25.44 -2.12
C ILE A 241 26.38 26.91 -2.56
N THR A 242 26.73 27.83 -1.66
CA THR A 242 26.83 29.27 -1.97
C THR A 242 28.28 29.72 -1.89
N GLY A 243 28.75 30.38 -2.96
CA GLY A 243 30.11 30.89 -3.09
C GLY A 243 30.36 32.17 -2.31
N VAL A 244 31.62 32.39 -1.97
CA VAL A 244 32.14 33.58 -1.31
C VAL A 244 33.28 34.13 -2.16
N ASN A 245 33.31 35.46 -2.37
CA ASN A 245 34.35 36.06 -3.20
C ASN A 245 35.73 35.89 -2.56
N ASP A 246 36.66 35.33 -3.33
CA ASP A 246 38.06 35.21 -2.95
C ASP A 246 38.85 36.50 -3.25
N SER A 247 39.90 36.74 -2.47
CA SER A 247 40.75 37.89 -2.74
C SER A 247 41.79 37.55 -3.80
N ALA A 248 41.73 38.24 -4.95
CA ALA A 248 42.76 38.18 -5.96
C ALA A 248 44.18 38.31 -5.38
N VAL A 249 45.06 37.39 -5.77
CA VAL A 249 46.48 37.39 -5.40
C VAL A 249 47.30 37.99 -6.54
N ILE A 250 47.96 39.11 -6.26
CA ILE A 250 48.90 39.77 -7.19
C ILE A 250 50.33 39.37 -6.82
N SER A 251 51.09 38.93 -7.81
CA SER A 251 52.47 38.48 -7.69
C SER A 251 53.29 38.91 -8.92
N GLY A 252 54.54 38.47 -9.02
CA GLY A 252 55.42 38.78 -10.15
C GLY A 252 56.48 39.84 -9.83
N ASP A 253 57.02 40.46 -10.88
CA ASP A 253 58.08 41.45 -10.75
C ASP A 253 57.50 42.84 -10.44
N ALA A 254 57.43 43.12 -9.14
CA ALA A 254 56.92 44.37 -8.60
C ALA A 254 58.04 45.36 -8.22
N ILE A 255 59.31 45.02 -8.44
CA ILE A 255 60.45 45.85 -8.04
C ILE A 255 61.25 46.22 -9.28
N GLY A 256 61.09 47.46 -9.71
CA GLY A 256 61.89 48.02 -10.78
C GLY A 256 63.13 48.76 -10.29
N ALA A 257 64.22 48.66 -11.05
CA ALA A 257 65.43 49.45 -10.81
C ALA A 257 66.06 49.90 -12.13
N VAL A 258 66.55 51.14 -12.15
CA VAL A 258 67.39 51.66 -13.24
C VAL A 258 68.67 52.24 -12.65
N THR A 259 69.78 52.08 -13.36
CA THR A 259 71.06 52.69 -13.00
C THR A 259 71.34 53.86 -13.94
N GLU A 260 71.71 55.01 -13.37
CA GLU A 260 72.08 56.18 -14.18
C GLU A 260 73.23 55.83 -15.16
N ASP A 261 73.19 56.45 -16.35
CA ASP A 261 74.19 56.33 -17.42
C ASP A 261 74.38 54.94 -18.08
N ASP A 262 73.52 53.95 -17.80
CA ASP A 262 73.64 52.59 -18.37
C ASP A 262 73.16 52.50 -19.84
N THR A 263 72.21 53.36 -20.25
CA THR A 263 71.78 53.53 -21.66
C THR A 263 71.31 54.98 -21.94
N ASP A 264 71.91 55.65 -22.93
CA ASP A 264 71.54 57.00 -23.39
C ASP A 264 70.69 56.89 -24.68
N PRO A 265 69.44 57.42 -24.77
CA PRO A 265 68.86 58.47 -23.93
C PRO A 265 67.71 58.09 -22.99
N VAL A 266 67.31 56.82 -22.88
CA VAL A 266 66.19 56.41 -22.01
C VAL A 266 66.52 55.11 -21.28
N LEU A 267 66.55 55.19 -19.95
CA LEU A 267 66.58 54.03 -19.08
C LEU A 267 65.18 53.42 -19.00
N THR A 268 65.05 52.14 -19.30
CA THR A 268 63.79 51.40 -19.20
C THR A 268 63.97 50.22 -18.28
N ASP A 269 62.99 50.01 -17.43
CA ASP A 269 62.83 48.79 -16.65
C ASP A 269 61.48 48.15 -17.01
N SER A 270 61.42 46.83 -17.02
CA SER A 270 60.23 46.09 -17.41
C SER A 270 60.09 44.84 -16.55
N GLY A 271 58.94 44.71 -15.91
CA GLY A 271 58.53 43.51 -15.16
C GLY A 271 57.19 42.98 -15.67
N VAL A 272 56.85 41.77 -15.26
CA VAL A 272 55.53 41.17 -15.48
C VAL A 272 54.89 40.90 -14.12
N LEU A 273 53.68 41.42 -13.93
CA LEU A 273 52.83 41.06 -12.81
C LEU A 273 51.88 39.93 -13.21
N THR A 274 51.64 39.03 -12.28
CA THR A 274 50.71 37.91 -12.40
C THR A 274 49.57 38.09 -11.41
N LEU A 275 48.34 37.83 -11.86
CA LEU A 275 47.13 37.88 -11.05
C LEU A 275 46.46 36.51 -11.10
N THR A 276 46.14 35.97 -9.94
CA THR A 276 45.36 34.75 -9.79
C THR A 276 44.18 35.03 -8.90
N ASP A 277 43.01 34.63 -9.35
CA ASP A 277 41.78 34.64 -8.57
C ASP A 277 41.21 33.22 -8.55
N ALA A 278 40.56 32.84 -7.45
CA ALA A 278 39.99 31.51 -7.33
C ALA A 278 38.66 31.41 -8.07
N ASP A 279 37.83 32.47 -8.00
CA ASP A 279 36.59 32.69 -8.74
C ASP A 279 36.74 33.55 -10.03
#